data_AF-A0A3M1MWA9-F1
#
_entry.id   AF-A0A3M1MWA9-F1
#
_cell.length_a   1.000
_cell.length_b   1.000
_cell.length_c   1.000
_cell.angle_alpha   90.00
_cell.angle_beta   90.00
_cell.angle_gamma   90.00
#
_symmetry.space_group_name_H-M   'P 1'
#
loop_
_entity.id
_entity.type
_entity.pdbx_description
1 polymer ?
#
loop_
_entity_poly.entity_id
_entity_poly.type
_entity_poly.pdbx_seq_one_letter_code
_entity_poly.pdbx_strand_id
1 'polypeptide(L)'
;PYQGWLEHPEVRLLHYEDYLWDRRAFLGDVLDHAVERGFPLKIPRQQAISLLEGALDPKKSPTFRKGKAGGWREHFTPSIKQLFKDVAGDLLIALGYENDYDW
;
A
#
# COMPACT_ATOMS: atom_id res chain seq x y z
N PRO A 1 -12.34 -10.60 12.34
CA PRO A 1 -11.69 -11.40 11.26
C PRO A 1 -10.30 -11.85 11.72
N TYR A 2 -9.78 -12.98 11.24
CA TYR A 2 -8.43 -13.43 11.59
C TYR A 2 -7.37 -12.53 10.94
N GLN A 3 -6.45 -11.99 11.74
CA GLN A 3 -5.39 -11.05 11.31
C GLN A 3 -3.98 -11.57 11.56
N GLY A 4 -3.81 -12.79 12.10
CA GLY A 4 -2.48 -13.33 12.47
C GLY A 4 -1.51 -13.46 11.30
N TRP A 5 -1.99 -13.42 10.05
CA TRP A 5 -1.15 -13.36 8.86
C TRP A 5 -0.29 -12.07 8.79
N LEU A 6 -0.69 -10.98 9.46
CA LEU A 6 0.12 -9.75 9.53
C LEU A 6 1.39 -9.91 10.38
N GLU A 7 1.43 -10.90 11.26
CA GLU A 7 2.57 -11.15 12.16
C GLU A 7 3.66 -12.03 11.51
N HIS A 8 3.38 -12.54 10.30
CA HIS A 8 4.29 -13.43 9.60
C HIS A 8 5.37 -12.64 8.84
N PRO A 9 6.67 -12.97 9.01
CA PRO A 9 7.76 -12.29 8.30
C PRO A 9 7.74 -12.52 6.78
N GLU A 10 6.97 -13.49 6.29
CA GLU A 10 6.73 -13.71 4.86
C GLU A 10 5.77 -12.67 4.26
N VAL A 11 4.93 -12.05 5.09
CA VAL A 11 3.97 -11.05 4.68
C VAL A 11 4.60 -9.67 4.76
N ARG A 12 4.54 -8.94 3.65
CA ARG A 12 4.90 -7.51 3.59
C ARG A 12 3.63 -6.68 3.47
N LEU A 13 3.35 -5.88 4.49
CA LEU A 13 2.31 -4.86 4.42
C LEU A 13 2.81 -3.67 3.59
N LEU A 14 1.98 -3.20 2.66
CA LEU A 14 2.28 -2.10 1.76
C LEU A 14 1.08 -1.16 1.71
N HIS A 15 1.29 0.13 1.94
CA HIS A 15 0.24 1.13 1.74
C HIS A 15 0.31 1.66 0.32
N TYR A 16 -0.84 2.02 -0.25
CA TYR A 16 -0.89 2.64 -1.56
C TYR A 16 -0.28 4.04 -1.54
N GLU A 17 -0.50 4.77 -0.45
CA GLU A 17 -0.07 6.13 -0.18
C GLU A 17 1.44 6.27 -0.24
N ASP A 18 2.15 5.29 0.31
CA ASP A 18 3.61 5.18 0.30
C ASP A 18 4.21 5.33 -1.11
N TYR A 19 3.57 4.71 -2.12
CA TYR A 19 3.98 4.80 -3.52
C TYR A 19 3.67 6.14 -4.19
N LEU A 20 2.79 6.95 -3.60
CA LEU A 20 2.56 8.32 -4.06
C LEU A 20 3.67 9.26 -3.63
N TRP A 21 4.28 9.00 -2.46
CA TRP A 21 5.31 9.87 -1.88
C TRP A 21 6.73 9.51 -2.33
N ASP A 22 7.12 8.25 -2.23
CA ASP A 22 8.47 7.79 -2.60
C ASP A 22 8.43 6.42 -3.30
N ARG A 23 7.84 6.43 -4.50
CA ARG A 23 7.66 5.24 -5.33
C ARG A 23 8.92 4.39 -5.46
N ARG A 24 10.07 5.03 -5.70
CA ARG A 24 11.33 4.33 -5.98
C ARG A 24 11.84 3.60 -4.74
N ALA A 25 11.73 4.21 -3.57
CA ALA A 25 12.09 3.55 -2.30
C ALA A 25 11.21 2.33 -2.04
N PHE A 26 9.88 2.46 -2.16
CA PHE A 26 8.95 1.36 -1.89
C PHE A 26 9.03 0.23 -2.91
N LEU A 27 9.28 0.52 -4.19
CA LEU A 27 9.61 -0.51 -5.17
C LEU A 27 10.89 -1.27 -4.81
N GLY A 28 11.87 -0.58 -4.25
CA GLY A 28 13.09 -1.20 -3.74
C GLY A 28 12.80 -2.14 -2.57
N ASP A 29 11.99 -1.69 -1.62
CA ASP A 29 11.57 -2.48 -0.45
C ASP A 29 10.82 -3.77 -0.84
N VAL A 30 9.89 -3.69 -1.79
CA VAL A 30 9.20 -4.88 -2.33
C VAL A 30 10.16 -5.83 -3.02
N LEU A 31 11.08 -5.30 -3.82
CA LEU A 31 12.08 -6.11 -4.49
C LEU A 31 12.97 -6.84 -3.48
N ASP A 32 13.45 -6.12 -2.46
CA ASP A 32 14.31 -6.67 -1.41
C ASP A 32 13.56 -7.77 -0.64
N HIS A 33 12.31 -7.54 -0.24
CA HIS A 33 11.47 -8.55 0.42
C HIS A 33 11.28 -9.80 -0.45
N ALA A 34 11.06 -9.64 -1.75
CA ALA A 34 10.92 -10.77 -2.67
C ALA A 34 12.24 -11.56 -2.80
N VAL A 35 13.38 -10.87 -2.92
CA VAL A 35 14.71 -11.48 -3.05
C VAL A 35 15.09 -12.25 -1.79
N GLU A 36 14.85 -11.67 -0.62
CA GLU A 36 15.06 -12.33 0.69
C GLU A 36 14.22 -13.60 0.87
N ARG A 37 13.18 -13.79 0.05
CA ARG A 37 12.30 -14.97 0.04
C ARG A 37 12.51 -15.88 -1.17
N GLY A 38 13.63 -15.71 -1.88
CA GLY A 38 14.07 -16.61 -2.93
C GLY A 38 13.71 -16.19 -4.35
N PHE A 39 13.23 -14.95 -4.56
CA PHE A 39 13.08 -14.42 -5.92
C PHE A 39 14.46 -14.33 -6.61
N PRO A 40 14.66 -15.01 -7.75
CA PRO A 40 15.95 -15.08 -8.39
C PRO A 40 16.24 -13.80 -9.20
N LEU A 41 16.71 -12.76 -8.53
CA LEU A 41 17.09 -11.50 -9.17
C LEU A 41 18.37 -11.67 -10.00
N LYS A 42 18.24 -11.57 -11.33
CA LYS A 42 19.34 -11.80 -12.30
C LYS A 42 20.04 -10.53 -12.76
N ILE A 43 19.59 -9.36 -12.31
CA ILE A 43 20.08 -8.05 -12.73
C ILE A 43 20.37 -7.16 -11.52
N PRO A 44 21.21 -6.12 -11.64
CA PRO A 44 21.47 -5.21 -10.54
C PRO A 44 20.20 -4.58 -9.98
N ARG A 45 20.10 -4.45 -8.65
CA ARG A 45 18.95 -3.89 -7.93
C ARG A 45 18.43 -2.58 -8.54
N GLN A 46 19.33 -1.64 -8.82
CA GLN A 46 18.95 -0.34 -9.39
C GLN A 46 18.33 -0.46 -10.79
N GLN A 47 18.79 -1.41 -11.60
CA GLN A 47 18.21 -1.67 -12.91
C GLN A 47 16.82 -2.30 -12.79
N ALA A 48 16.64 -3.25 -11.86
CA ALA A 48 15.34 -3.84 -11.58
C ALA A 48 14.32 -2.79 -11.11
N ILE A 49 14.71 -1.91 -10.17
CA ILE A 49 13.83 -0.83 -9.70
C ILE A 49 13.43 0.09 -10.86
N SER A 50 14.37 0.49 -11.72
CA SER A 50 14.04 1.31 -12.90
C SER A 50 13.11 0.59 -13.88
N LEU A 51 13.23 -0.73 -14.06
CA LEU A 51 12.31 -1.52 -14.88
C LEU A 51 10.91 -1.61 -14.26
N LEU A 52 10.82 -1.88 -12.96
CA LEU A 52 9.56 -1.91 -12.22
C LEU A 52 8.85 -0.56 -12.30
N GLU A 53 9.59 0.53 -12.08
CA GLU A 53 9.07 1.89 -12.16
C GLU A 53 8.55 2.21 -13.57
N GLY A 54 9.28 1.82 -14.61
CA GLY A 54 8.86 2.02 -16.00
C GLY A 54 7.65 1.16 -16.42
N ALA A 55 7.38 0.06 -15.74
CA ALA A 55 6.19 -0.77 -15.96
C ALA A 55 4.92 -0.15 -15.38
N LEU A 56 5.05 0.76 -14.39
CA LEU A 56 3.93 1.49 -13.80
C LEU A 56 3.53 2.67 -14.70
N ASP A 57 2.82 2.36 -15.80
CA ASP A 57 2.29 3.35 -16.74
C ASP A 57 0.77 3.49 -16.65
N PRO A 58 0.25 4.54 -15.97
CA PRO A 58 -1.17 4.82 -15.89
C PRO A 58 -1.87 4.93 -17.25
N LYS A 59 -1.18 5.38 -18.30
CA LYS A 59 -1.76 5.57 -19.64
C LYS A 59 -2.12 4.24 -20.30
N LYS A 60 -1.48 3.16 -19.88
CA LYS A 60 -1.75 1.79 -20.35
C LYS A 60 -2.78 1.06 -19.49
N SER A 61 -3.28 1.69 -18.43
CA SER A 61 -4.26 1.10 -17.52
C SER A 61 -5.66 1.65 -17.82
N PRO A 62 -6.56 0.86 -18.45
CA PRO A 62 -7.92 1.32 -18.76
C PRO A 62 -8.78 1.57 -17.51
N THR A 63 -8.34 1.09 -16.34
CA THR A 63 -9.03 1.27 -15.06
C THR A 63 -8.46 2.43 -14.23
N PHE A 64 -7.44 3.14 -14.73
CA PHE A 64 -6.85 4.26 -14.00
C PHE A 64 -7.80 5.47 -13.95
N ARG A 65 -8.23 5.83 -12.73
CA ARG A 65 -9.20 6.93 -12.52
C ARG A 65 -8.55 8.28 -12.18
N LYS A 66 -7.78 8.37 -11.08
CA LYS A 66 -7.24 9.65 -10.56
C LYS A 66 -5.84 9.56 -9.93
N GLY A 67 -5.40 8.39 -9.47
CA GLY A 67 -4.08 8.22 -8.85
C GLY A 67 -3.85 9.04 -7.56
N LYS A 68 -4.91 9.36 -6.82
CA LYS A 68 -4.86 10.18 -5.60
C LYS A 68 -5.50 9.45 -4.42
N ALA A 69 -4.90 9.57 -3.24
CA ALA A 69 -5.45 9.10 -1.98
C ALA A 69 -6.35 10.16 -1.32
N GLY A 70 -7.17 9.76 -0.36
CA GLY A 70 -7.94 10.68 0.50
C GLY A 70 -9.27 11.20 -0.07
N GLY A 71 -9.69 10.79 -1.27
CA GLY A 71 -10.94 11.25 -1.88
C GLY A 71 -12.23 10.88 -1.11
N TRP A 72 -12.15 9.95 -0.16
CA TRP A 72 -13.29 9.59 0.69
C TRP A 72 -13.74 10.76 1.59
N ARG A 73 -12.82 11.66 1.97
CA ARG A 73 -13.10 12.81 2.86
C ARG A 73 -14.13 13.77 2.27
N GLU A 74 -14.24 13.84 0.95
CA GLU A 74 -15.21 14.67 0.23
C GLU A 74 -16.63 14.05 0.21
N HIS A 75 -16.75 12.75 0.52
CA HIS A 75 -17.98 11.99 0.35
C HIS A 75 -18.54 11.43 1.65
N PHE A 76 -17.70 11.26 2.68
CA PHE A 76 -18.14 10.71 3.96
C PHE A 76 -18.87 11.78 4.78
N THR A 77 -20.14 11.52 5.09
CA THR A 77 -20.86 12.28 6.09
C THR A 77 -20.34 11.94 7.50
N PRO A 78 -20.60 12.77 8.52
CA PRO A 78 -20.25 12.45 9.90
C PRO A 78 -20.82 11.09 10.37
N SER A 79 -22.05 10.76 9.94
CA SER A 79 -22.68 9.47 10.26
C SER A 79 -21.98 8.27 9.61
N ILE A 80 -21.58 8.38 8.35
CA ILE A 80 -20.81 7.34 7.66
C ILE A 80 -19.44 7.17 8.30
N LYS A 81 -18.78 8.28 8.65
CA LYS A 81 -17.48 8.25 9.32
C LYS A 81 -17.56 7.52 10.66
N GLN A 82 -18.59 7.80 11.46
CA GLN A 82 -18.80 7.10 12.73
C GLN A 82 -19.03 5.60 12.52
N LEU A 83 -19.94 5.23 11.61
CA LEU A 83 -20.19 3.83 11.30
C LEU A 83 -18.92 3.10 10.83
N PHE A 84 -18.08 3.78 10.05
CA PHE A 84 -16.82 3.21 9.58
C PHE A 84 -15.82 3.01 10.72
N LYS A 85 -15.73 3.96 11.68
CA LYS A 85 -14.95 3.79 12.91
C LYS A 85 -15.41 2.55 13.67
N ASP A 86 -16.72 2.42 13.88
CA ASP A 86 -17.30 1.32 14.65
C ASP A 86 -17.03 -0.06 14.03
N VAL A 87 -17.00 -0.14 12.69
CA VAL A 87 -16.85 -1.42 11.97
C VAL A 87 -15.41 -1.75 11.61
N ALA A 88 -14.59 -0.75 11.28
CA ALA A 88 -13.28 -0.94 10.67
C ALA A 88 -12.13 -0.20 11.38
N GLY A 89 -12.39 0.56 12.45
CA GLY A 89 -11.37 1.33 13.16
C GLY A 89 -10.16 0.49 13.58
N ASP A 90 -10.41 -0.61 14.30
CA ASP A 90 -9.35 -1.55 14.71
C ASP A 90 -8.54 -2.09 13.53
N LEU A 91 -9.21 -2.35 12.40
CA LEU A 91 -8.54 -2.86 11.20
C LEU A 91 -7.65 -1.77 10.56
N LEU A 92 -8.10 -0.51 10.53
CA LEU A 92 -7.28 0.59 10.02
C LEU A 92 -6.04 0.80 10.88
N ILE A 93 -6.18 0.68 12.21
CA ILE A 93 -5.05 0.79 13.14
C ILE A 93 -4.09 -0.38 12.97
N ALA A 94 -4.60 -1.61 12.91
CA ALA A 94 -3.79 -2.81 12.71
C ALA A 94 -3.04 -2.78 11.36
N LEU A 95 -3.64 -2.19 10.33
CA LEU A 95 -3.04 -2.01 9.02
C LEU A 95 -2.22 -0.72 8.90
N GLY A 96 -2.02 0.07 9.96
CA GLY A 96 -1.20 1.28 9.93
C GLY A 96 -1.76 2.45 9.11
N TYR A 97 -3.03 2.41 8.71
CA TYR A 97 -3.69 3.52 8.00
C TYR A 97 -4.05 4.68 8.93
N GLU A 98 -4.31 4.39 10.20
CA GLU A 98 -4.62 5.37 11.25
C GLU A 98 -3.93 4.97 12.56
N ASN A 99 -3.64 5.93 13.45
CA ASN A 99 -2.97 5.62 14.72
C ASN A 99 -3.95 5.31 15.86
N ASP A 100 -5.16 5.87 15.78
CA ASP A 100 -6.17 5.81 16.82
C ASP A 100 -7.57 6.05 16.19
N TYR A 101 -8.57 6.36 17.01
CA TYR A 101 -9.94 6.63 16.58
C TYR A 101 -10.22 8.13 16.33
N ASP A 102 -9.23 9.02 16.46
CA ASP A 102 -9.41 10.48 16.39
C ASP A 102 -9.18 11.07 14.98
N TRP A 103 -9.09 10.21 13.96
CA TRP A 103 -9.02 10.62 12.54
C TRP A 103 -10.30 11.20 11.97
#